data_AF-A0A0Q4GDY2-F1
#
_entry.id   AF-A0A0Q4GDY2-F1
#
_cell.length_a   1.000
_cell.length_b   1.000
_cell.length_c   1.000
_cell.angle_alpha   90.00
_cell.angle_beta   90.00
_cell.angle_gamma   90.00
#
_symmetry.space_group_name_H-M   'P 1'
#
loop_
_entity.id
_entity.type
_entity.pdbx_description
1 polymer ?
#
loop_
_entity_poly.entity_id
_entity_poly.type
_entity_poly.pdbx_seq_one_letter_code
_entity_poly.pdbx_strand_id
1 'polypeptide(L)'
;MAALSPNPLIRHLPVGAAVAVAVIAAGVFALMPADALEQTVWRSGIAALIPAAQPPLGSTARAVLALAFAAVGAAVTWSALFLLVGPGGLLAPKRHRATDIPSEPPSVRRADAHPDAPPRRPMTAADLGTPMMDVHAAKTDEPERPIPTDLDQPLAAFDPLAILPVPMEPVRPVAPLLTIADPRPAVVASGAIVEDPAVDLRIDQDDELETVAVAPEPVAVSHVATSNAAPTLYWPAERGVTAIGSGPTLVVDTPAPVRADPPVSARGDTEPSIESLLRRLEQGSMRRQRRSAG
;
A
#
# COMPACT_ATOMS: atom_id res chain seq x y z
N MET A 1 -33.66 -2.21 12.43
CA MET A 1 -32.99 -0.96 12.00
C MET A 1 -32.77 -1.03 10.50
N ALA A 2 -33.48 -0.22 9.72
CA ALA A 2 -33.36 -0.22 8.26
C ALA A 2 -32.05 0.47 7.88
N ALA A 3 -31.13 -0.26 7.25
CA ALA A 3 -29.91 0.31 6.69
C ALA A 3 -30.31 1.23 5.52
N LEU A 4 -30.24 2.55 5.73
CA LEU A 4 -30.34 3.53 4.66
C LEU A 4 -29.23 3.25 3.65
N SER A 5 -29.62 2.72 2.50
CA SER A 5 -28.73 2.48 1.38
C SER A 5 -28.06 3.81 0.98
N PRO A 6 -26.73 3.84 0.80
CA PRO A 6 -26.02 5.06 0.46
C PRO A 6 -26.58 5.62 -0.84
N ASN A 7 -27.13 6.82 -0.77
CA ASN A 7 -27.86 7.44 -1.86
C ASN A 7 -26.93 7.65 -3.07
N PRO A 8 -27.19 7.02 -4.24
CA PRO A 8 -26.30 7.10 -5.40
C PRO A 8 -26.10 8.53 -5.91
N LEU A 9 -27.03 9.44 -5.61
CA LEU A 9 -26.95 10.87 -5.92
C LEU A 9 -25.65 11.53 -5.44
N ILE A 10 -25.13 11.13 -4.28
CA ILE A 10 -23.92 11.75 -3.69
C ILE A 10 -22.66 11.39 -4.51
N ARG A 11 -22.63 10.24 -5.18
CA ARG A 11 -21.47 9.82 -5.98
C ARG A 11 -21.28 10.62 -7.25
N HIS A 12 -22.35 11.17 -7.82
CA HIS A 12 -22.31 11.91 -9.07
C HIS A 12 -22.17 13.43 -8.89
N LEU A 13 -22.34 13.91 -7.66
CA LEU A 13 -22.21 15.32 -7.29
C LEU A 13 -20.90 15.97 -7.77
N PRO A 14 -19.71 15.35 -7.63
CA PRO A 14 -18.47 15.96 -8.13
C PRO A 14 -18.41 16.10 -9.64
N VAL A 15 -18.96 15.14 -10.37
CA VAL A 15 -19.01 15.19 -11.84
C VAL A 15 -19.99 16.27 -12.30
N GLY A 16 -21.17 16.33 -11.69
CA GLY A 16 -22.19 17.35 -12.01
C GLY A 16 -21.68 18.77 -11.75
N ALA A 17 -21.02 19.02 -10.62
CA ALA A 17 -20.45 20.32 -10.29
C ALA A 17 -19.33 20.73 -11.27
N ALA A 18 -18.45 19.79 -11.65
CA ALA A 18 -17.38 20.06 -12.61
C ALA A 18 -17.92 20.42 -13.99
N VAL A 19 -18.94 19.69 -14.48
CA VAL A 19 -19.61 19.99 -15.76
C VAL A 19 -20.30 21.36 -15.71
N ALA A 20 -20.99 21.67 -14.62
CA ALA A 20 -21.66 22.97 -14.45
C ALA A 20 -20.65 24.13 -14.50
N VAL A 21 -19.51 24.01 -13.79
CA VAL A 21 -18.46 25.03 -13.84
C VAL A 21 -17.84 25.15 -15.24
N ALA A 22 -17.61 24.02 -15.94
CA ALA A 22 -17.10 24.03 -17.30
C ALA A 22 -18.03 24.80 -18.25
N VAL A 23 -19.34 24.54 -18.18
CA VAL A 23 -20.36 25.20 -19.01
C VAL A 23 -20.45 26.70 -18.69
N ILE A 24 -20.43 27.08 -17.40
CA ILE A 24 -20.44 28.48 -16.99
C ILE A 24 -19.19 29.20 -17.50
N ALA A 25 -18.00 28.62 -17.33
CA ALA A 25 -16.74 29.22 -17.78
C ALA A 25 -16.71 29.39 -19.32
N ALA A 26 -17.13 28.36 -20.07
CA ALA A 26 -17.26 28.44 -21.52
C ALA A 26 -18.27 29.51 -21.96
N GLY A 27 -19.43 29.58 -21.28
CA GLY A 27 -20.46 30.58 -21.53
C GLY A 27 -19.98 32.01 -21.29
N VAL A 28 -19.27 32.25 -20.18
CA VAL A 28 -18.65 33.55 -19.88
C VAL A 28 -17.70 33.98 -20.99
N PHE A 29 -16.81 33.10 -21.46
CA PHE A 29 -15.90 33.41 -22.56
C PHE A 29 -16.61 33.64 -23.90
N ALA A 30 -17.67 32.88 -24.18
CA ALA A 30 -18.46 33.00 -25.41
C ALA A 30 -19.27 34.31 -25.47
N LEU A 31 -19.79 34.76 -24.31
CA LEU A 31 -20.58 35.98 -24.19
C LEU A 31 -19.71 37.24 -23.99
N MET A 32 -18.42 37.10 -23.68
CA MET A 32 -17.53 38.22 -23.44
C MET A 32 -17.28 39.03 -24.73
N PRO A 33 -17.39 40.37 -24.71
CA PRO A 33 -17.06 41.22 -25.85
C PRO A 33 -15.63 41.01 -26.34
N ALA A 34 -15.40 41.12 -27.66
CA ALA A 34 -14.08 40.91 -28.27
C ALA A 34 -13.02 41.83 -27.68
N ASP A 35 -13.35 43.11 -27.58
CA ASP A 35 -12.45 44.14 -27.08
C ASP A 35 -12.03 43.88 -25.62
N ALA A 36 -12.95 43.38 -24.79
CA ALA A 36 -12.66 43.06 -23.39
C ALA A 36 -11.68 41.89 -23.27
N LEU A 37 -11.86 40.86 -24.11
CA LEU A 37 -10.96 39.70 -24.15
C LEU A 37 -9.57 40.10 -24.62
N GLU A 38 -9.49 40.86 -25.71
CA GLU A 38 -8.23 41.37 -26.25
C GLU A 38 -7.49 42.24 -25.24
N GLN A 39 -8.18 43.15 -24.55
CA GLN A 39 -7.58 43.98 -23.49
C GLN A 39 -7.05 43.13 -22.33
N THR A 40 -7.75 42.07 -21.96
CA THR A 40 -7.32 41.17 -20.88
C THR A 40 -6.08 40.38 -21.28
N VAL A 41 -6.05 39.85 -22.51
CA VAL A 41 -4.89 39.14 -23.07
C VAL A 41 -3.69 40.09 -23.18
N TRP A 42 -3.89 41.31 -23.65
CA TRP A 42 -2.84 42.34 -23.70
C TRP A 42 -2.30 42.68 -22.32
N ARG A 43 -3.16 42.94 -21.34
CA ARG A 43 -2.75 43.26 -19.96
C ARG A 43 -2.04 42.11 -19.26
N SER A 44 -2.37 40.87 -19.61
CA SER A 44 -1.69 39.68 -19.07
C SER A 44 -0.29 39.46 -19.63
N GLY A 45 0.08 40.12 -20.74
CA GLY A 45 1.36 39.92 -21.41
C GLY A 45 1.49 38.61 -22.20
N ILE A 46 0.43 37.78 -22.25
CA ILE A 46 0.45 36.49 -22.96
C ILE A 46 0.76 36.66 -24.46
N ALA A 47 0.34 37.77 -25.06
CA ALA A 47 0.63 38.09 -26.46
C ALA A 47 2.14 38.25 -26.75
N ALA A 48 2.97 38.52 -25.73
CA ALA A 48 4.42 38.60 -25.89
C ALA A 48 5.09 37.21 -25.91
N LEU A 49 4.47 36.22 -25.27
CA LEU A 49 4.98 34.85 -25.19
C LEU A 49 4.55 34.00 -26.40
N ILE A 50 3.36 34.26 -26.93
CA ILE A 50 2.78 33.49 -28.04
C ILE A 50 2.42 34.47 -29.16
N PRO A 51 3.27 34.60 -30.21
CA PRO A 51 3.01 35.50 -31.34
C PRO A 51 1.68 35.19 -32.05
N ALA A 52 1.23 33.93 -32.01
CA ALA A 52 -0.07 33.52 -32.53
C ALA A 52 -1.28 34.09 -31.77
N ALA A 53 -1.06 34.77 -30.63
CA ALA A 53 -2.11 35.43 -29.84
C ALA A 53 -2.20 36.96 -30.10
N GLN A 54 -1.49 37.49 -31.10
CA GLN A 54 -1.61 38.90 -31.48
C GLN A 54 -3.01 39.20 -32.07
N PRO A 55 -3.63 40.35 -31.74
CA PRO A 55 -4.92 40.72 -32.29
C PRO A 55 -4.86 40.93 -33.81
N PRO A 56 -5.98 40.69 -34.53
CA PRO A 56 -7.30 40.31 -34.01
C PRO A 56 -7.40 38.82 -33.66
N LEU A 57 -7.94 38.50 -32.47
CA LEU A 57 -8.19 37.12 -32.07
C LEU A 57 -9.38 36.57 -32.87
N GLY A 58 -9.10 35.78 -33.91
CA GLY A 58 -10.14 35.11 -34.70
C GLY A 58 -11.08 34.26 -33.83
N SER A 59 -12.30 34.00 -34.32
CA SER A 59 -13.32 33.21 -33.60
C SER A 59 -12.82 31.84 -33.15
N THR A 60 -11.92 31.22 -33.91
CA THR A 60 -11.25 29.95 -33.58
C THR A 60 -10.36 30.07 -32.34
N ALA A 61 -9.54 31.12 -32.25
CA ALA A 61 -8.70 31.37 -31.09
C ALA A 61 -9.54 31.58 -29.82
N ARG A 62 -10.67 32.26 -29.95
CA ARG A 62 -11.62 32.47 -28.84
C ARG A 62 -12.25 31.16 -28.39
N ALA A 63 -12.65 30.29 -29.32
CA ALA A 63 -13.18 28.96 -29.00
C ALA A 63 -12.14 28.08 -28.30
N VAL A 64 -10.88 28.12 -28.75
CA VAL A 64 -9.78 27.37 -28.12
C VAL A 64 -9.50 27.88 -26.71
N LEU A 65 -9.45 29.20 -26.51
CA LEU A 65 -9.28 29.79 -25.17
C LEU A 65 -10.46 29.42 -24.25
N ALA A 66 -11.69 29.53 -24.74
CA ALA A 66 -12.88 29.16 -23.98
C ALA A 66 -12.83 27.69 -23.53
N LEU A 67 -12.47 26.77 -24.44
CA LEU A 67 -12.31 25.35 -24.14
C LEU A 67 -11.17 25.08 -23.16
N ALA A 68 -10.02 25.74 -23.32
CA ALA A 68 -8.88 25.58 -22.43
C ALA A 68 -9.21 26.03 -21.00
N PHE A 69 -9.78 27.22 -20.84
CA PHE A 69 -10.19 27.72 -19.53
C PHE A 69 -11.33 26.89 -18.91
N ALA A 70 -12.30 26.43 -19.70
CA ALA A 70 -13.34 25.53 -19.23
C ALA A 70 -12.77 24.19 -18.74
N ALA A 71 -11.82 23.60 -19.47
CA ALA A 71 -11.18 22.35 -19.08
C ALA A 71 -10.36 22.49 -17.79
N VAL A 72 -9.56 23.56 -17.67
CA VAL A 72 -8.77 23.85 -16.46
C VAL A 72 -9.69 24.11 -15.27
N GLY A 73 -10.72 24.95 -15.44
CA GLY A 73 -11.69 25.23 -14.39
C GLY A 73 -12.45 23.98 -13.92
N ALA A 74 -12.85 23.12 -14.85
CA ALA A 74 -13.47 21.83 -14.54
C ALA A 74 -12.53 20.91 -13.76
N ALA A 75 -11.26 20.80 -14.18
CA ALA A 75 -10.27 19.96 -13.52
C ALA A 75 -9.97 20.43 -12.09
N VAL A 76 -9.79 21.75 -11.88
CA VAL A 76 -9.56 22.33 -10.56
C VAL A 76 -10.78 22.14 -9.66
N THR A 77 -11.98 22.41 -10.16
CA THR A 77 -13.22 22.23 -9.38
C THR A 77 -13.44 20.77 -9.02
N TRP A 78 -13.26 19.86 -9.98
CA TRP A 78 -13.36 18.42 -9.74
C TRP A 78 -12.34 17.95 -8.71
N SER A 79 -11.08 18.39 -8.83
CA SER A 79 -10.02 18.06 -7.88
C SER A 79 -10.32 18.60 -6.48
N ALA A 80 -10.72 19.86 -6.34
CA ALA A 80 -11.09 20.45 -5.06
C ALA A 80 -12.28 19.71 -4.42
N LEU A 81 -13.29 19.37 -5.20
CA LEU A 81 -14.46 18.67 -4.71
C LEU A 81 -14.18 17.18 -4.40
N PHE A 82 -13.27 16.56 -5.14
CA PHE A 82 -12.74 15.23 -4.86
C PHE A 82 -11.93 15.23 -3.55
N LEU A 83 -11.09 16.24 -3.32
CA LEU A 83 -10.35 16.39 -2.06
C LEU A 83 -11.25 16.75 -0.89
N LEU A 84 -12.39 17.42 -1.14
CA LEU A 84 -13.32 17.81 -0.09
C LEU A 84 -14.26 16.66 0.29
N VAL A 85 -14.83 15.96 -0.69
CA VAL A 85 -15.95 15.01 -0.52
C VAL A 85 -15.58 13.58 -0.94
N GLY A 86 -14.48 13.39 -1.67
CA GLY A 86 -14.04 12.08 -2.15
C GLY A 86 -13.49 11.16 -1.05
N PRO A 87 -13.05 9.94 -1.42
CA PRO A 87 -12.52 8.97 -0.47
C PRO A 87 -11.27 9.52 0.23
N GLY A 88 -11.38 9.80 1.53
CA GLY A 88 -10.31 10.42 2.31
C GLY A 88 -10.31 11.95 2.32
N GLY A 89 -11.34 12.57 1.73
CA GLY A 89 -11.50 14.02 1.77
C GLY A 89 -11.86 14.57 3.15
N LEU A 90 -11.71 15.89 3.32
CA LEU A 90 -11.90 16.58 4.61
C LEU A 90 -13.32 16.41 5.19
N LEU A 91 -14.33 16.36 4.32
CA LEU A 91 -15.74 16.14 4.69
C LEU A 91 -16.17 14.69 4.51
N ALA A 92 -15.28 13.80 4.08
CA ALA A 92 -15.62 12.39 4.00
C ALA A 92 -15.99 11.92 5.41
N PRO A 93 -17.16 11.27 5.59
CA PRO A 93 -17.52 10.74 6.89
C PRO A 93 -16.39 9.82 7.31
N LYS A 94 -15.66 10.20 8.37
CA LYS A 94 -14.73 9.31 9.04
C LYS A 94 -15.57 8.11 9.41
N ARG A 95 -15.45 7.03 8.64
CA ARG A 95 -16.07 5.76 8.99
C ARG A 95 -15.65 5.56 10.43
N HIS A 96 -16.60 5.70 11.35
CA HIS A 96 -16.35 5.37 12.74
C HIS A 96 -15.91 3.92 12.66
N ARG A 97 -14.58 3.75 12.76
CA ARG A 97 -13.97 2.44 12.88
C ARG A 97 -14.69 1.88 14.09
N ALA A 98 -15.29 0.70 13.95
CA ALA A 98 -16.11 0.05 14.96
C ALA A 98 -15.26 -0.37 16.18
N THR A 99 -14.52 0.58 16.73
CA THR A 99 -13.57 0.48 17.81
C THR A 99 -14.22 1.01 19.11
N ASP A 100 -15.25 1.86 18.99
CA ASP A 100 -15.99 2.44 20.13
C ASP A 100 -17.36 1.81 20.38
N ILE A 101 -17.78 0.84 19.57
CA ILE A 101 -18.97 0.03 19.87
C ILE A 101 -18.47 -1.25 20.56
N PRO A 102 -18.95 -1.60 21.78
CA PRO A 102 -18.60 -2.85 22.44
C PRO A 102 -18.86 -4.00 21.47
N SER A 103 -17.78 -4.68 21.10
CA SER A 103 -17.63 -5.38 19.84
C SER A 103 -18.56 -6.58 19.72
N GLU A 104 -19.36 -6.61 18.66
CA GLU A 104 -19.97 -7.84 18.19
C GLU A 104 -18.83 -8.81 17.78
N PRO A 105 -18.79 -10.04 18.32
CA PRO A 105 -17.67 -10.94 18.10
C PRO A 105 -17.55 -11.27 16.60
N PRO A 106 -16.33 -11.28 16.03
CA PRO A 106 -16.14 -11.59 14.63
C PRO A 106 -16.75 -12.96 14.31
N SER A 107 -17.44 -13.06 13.17
CA SER A 107 -18.03 -14.30 12.68
C SER A 107 -16.93 -15.30 12.31
N VAL A 108 -16.56 -16.14 13.27
CA VAL A 108 -15.67 -17.29 13.07
C VAL A 108 -16.49 -18.40 12.42
N ARG A 109 -15.94 -19.05 11.38
CA ARG A 109 -16.59 -20.22 10.79
C ARG A 109 -16.70 -21.30 11.86
N ARG A 110 -17.81 -22.05 11.89
CA ARG A 110 -18.01 -23.11 12.89
C ARG A 110 -16.88 -24.15 12.94
N ALA A 111 -16.15 -24.34 11.85
CA ALA A 111 -14.99 -25.23 11.77
C ALA A 111 -13.75 -24.68 12.49
N ASP A 112 -13.62 -23.36 12.57
CA ASP A 112 -12.47 -22.67 13.18
C ASP A 112 -12.77 -22.23 14.63
N ALA A 113 -14.00 -22.44 15.10
CA ALA A 113 -14.42 -22.13 16.45
C ALA A 113 -13.94 -23.25 17.40
N HIS A 114 -12.89 -22.97 18.16
CA HIS A 114 -12.35 -23.89 19.16
C HIS A 114 -12.98 -23.58 20.54
N PRO A 115 -13.36 -24.59 21.35
CA PRO A 115 -13.92 -24.37 22.69
C PRO A 115 -12.98 -23.56 23.60
N ASP A 116 -11.67 -23.79 23.47
CA ASP A 116 -10.66 -23.14 24.32
C ASP A 116 -10.13 -21.80 23.76
N ALA A 117 -10.47 -21.44 22.52
CA ALA A 117 -10.00 -20.19 21.90
C ALA A 117 -11.20 -19.34 21.46
N PRO A 118 -11.76 -18.50 22.35
CA PRO A 118 -12.87 -17.63 21.99
C PRO A 118 -12.48 -16.71 20.82
N PRO A 119 -13.43 -16.34 19.94
CA PRO A 119 -13.18 -15.44 18.82
C PRO A 119 -12.52 -14.14 19.26
N ARG A 120 -11.22 -14.01 19.00
CA ARG A 120 -10.50 -12.76 19.23
C ARG A 120 -10.72 -11.84 18.02
N ARG A 121 -10.90 -10.55 18.27
CA ARG A 121 -10.87 -9.55 17.20
C ARG A 121 -9.52 -9.62 16.46
N PRO A 122 -9.47 -9.50 15.12
CA PRO A 122 -8.20 -9.37 14.43
C PRO A 122 -7.44 -8.16 15.01
N MET A 123 -6.14 -8.32 15.27
CA MET A 123 -5.31 -7.21 15.76
C MET A 123 -5.42 -6.03 14.80
N THR A 124 -5.86 -4.90 15.33
CA THR A 124 -5.92 -3.65 14.57
C THR A 124 -4.58 -2.92 14.67
N ALA A 125 -4.33 -1.98 13.75
CA ALA A 125 -3.14 -1.14 13.82
C ALA A 125 -3.03 -0.35 15.15
N ALA A 126 -4.13 -0.12 15.86
CA ALA A 126 -4.11 0.50 17.18
C ALA A 126 -3.68 -0.48 18.29
N ASP A 127 -4.00 -1.78 18.11
CA ASP A 127 -3.54 -2.84 19.02
C ASP A 127 -2.04 -3.14 18.84
N LEU A 128 -1.47 -2.76 17.70
CA LEU A 128 -0.03 -2.82 17.43
C LEU A 128 0.75 -1.67 18.08
N GLY A 129 0.10 -0.86 18.93
CA GLY A 129 0.66 0.34 19.52
C GLY A 129 0.65 1.52 18.53
N THR A 130 1.16 2.66 18.97
CA THR A 130 1.47 3.76 18.04
C THR A 130 2.45 3.17 17.02
N PRO A 131 2.11 3.11 15.70
CA PRO A 131 3.11 2.76 14.71
C PRO A 131 4.27 3.68 15.01
N MET A 132 5.47 3.12 15.23
CA MET A 132 6.67 3.92 15.47
C MET A 132 6.63 5.00 14.40
N MET A 133 6.26 6.23 14.79
CA MET A 133 6.13 7.35 13.88
C MET A 133 7.41 7.26 13.08
N ASP A 134 7.27 7.20 11.73
CA ASP A 134 8.38 7.10 10.82
C ASP A 134 9.51 7.86 11.47
N VAL A 135 10.57 7.12 11.84
CA VAL A 135 11.80 7.73 12.30
C VAL A 135 12.28 8.45 11.03
N HIS A 136 11.69 9.61 10.75
CA HIS A 136 12.42 10.82 10.51
C HIS A 136 13.40 10.83 11.69
N ALA A 137 14.49 10.07 11.52
CA ALA A 137 15.73 10.36 12.17
C ALA A 137 15.78 11.85 11.95
N ALA A 138 15.58 12.63 13.04
CA ALA A 138 15.90 14.04 13.01
C ALA A 138 17.22 14.03 12.29
N LYS A 139 17.24 14.64 11.09
CA LYS A 139 18.42 14.68 10.25
C LYS A 139 19.38 15.47 11.10
N THR A 140 20.06 14.75 11.98
CA THR A 140 21.04 15.27 12.85
C THR A 140 22.08 15.53 11.81
N ASP A 141 22.33 16.80 11.53
CA ASP A 141 23.43 17.25 10.68
C ASP A 141 24.77 16.86 11.32
N GLU A 142 24.86 15.67 11.92
CA GLU A 142 26.12 15.00 12.11
C GLU A 142 26.69 14.83 10.72
N PRO A 143 27.90 15.34 10.47
CA PRO A 143 28.53 15.19 9.17
C PRO A 143 28.55 13.70 8.85
N GLU A 144 27.99 13.35 7.69
CA GLU A 144 28.09 12.00 7.14
C GLU A 144 29.53 11.54 7.33
N ARG A 145 29.75 10.49 8.13
CA ARG A 145 31.10 9.99 8.36
C ARG A 145 31.64 9.62 6.98
N PRO A 146 32.81 10.14 6.58
CA PRO A 146 33.38 9.80 5.29
C PRO A 146 33.52 8.29 5.23
N ILE A 147 33.03 7.70 4.15
CA ILE A 147 33.16 6.26 3.95
C ILE A 147 34.67 5.95 4.01
N PRO A 148 35.10 4.97 4.83
CA PRO A 148 36.51 4.61 4.90
C PRO A 148 37.07 4.36 3.50
N THR A 149 38.24 4.93 3.21
CA THR A 149 38.89 4.81 1.90
C THR A 149 39.21 3.35 1.55
N ASP A 150 39.23 2.47 2.55
CA ASP A 150 39.51 1.05 2.44
C ASP A 150 38.21 0.22 2.26
N LEU A 151 37.31 0.68 1.39
CA LEU A 151 36.14 -0.10 0.95
C LEU A 151 36.53 -1.29 0.06
N ASP A 152 37.73 -1.22 -0.53
CA ASP A 152 38.29 -2.29 -1.35
C ASP A 152 38.93 -3.39 -0.49
N GLN A 153 38.95 -3.22 0.84
CA GLN A 153 39.40 -4.26 1.75
C GLN A 153 38.39 -5.41 1.77
N PRO A 154 38.80 -6.66 1.50
CA PRO A 154 37.89 -7.79 1.58
C PRO A 154 37.32 -7.90 3.01
N LEU A 155 36.02 -8.23 3.15
CA LEU A 155 35.37 -8.40 4.45
C LEU A 155 36.13 -9.34 5.40
N ALA A 156 36.90 -10.29 4.85
CA ALA A 156 37.79 -11.19 5.60
C ALA A 156 38.89 -10.48 6.42
N ALA A 157 39.22 -9.22 6.12
CA ALA A 157 40.18 -8.43 6.90
C ALA A 157 39.58 -7.89 8.21
N PHE A 158 38.27 -7.60 8.22
CA PHE A 158 37.56 -7.11 9.41
C PHE A 158 37.21 -8.23 10.39
N ASP A 159 36.93 -9.43 9.86
CA ASP A 159 36.74 -10.64 10.66
C ASP A 159 37.37 -11.86 9.96
N PRO A 160 38.62 -12.21 10.32
CA PRO A 160 39.32 -13.34 9.71
C PRO A 160 38.69 -14.70 10.07
N LEU A 161 37.74 -14.76 11.01
CA LEU A 161 37.03 -15.99 11.38
C LEU A 161 35.67 -16.11 10.70
N ALA A 162 35.18 -15.07 10.01
CA ALA A 162 33.89 -15.09 9.32
C ALA A 162 33.87 -16.02 8.10
N ILE A 163 35.02 -16.25 7.46
CA ILE A 163 35.17 -17.21 6.35
C ILE A 163 36.01 -18.37 6.85
N LEU A 164 35.35 -19.47 7.23
CA LEU A 164 36.04 -20.70 7.56
C LEU A 164 36.83 -21.19 6.34
N PRO A 165 38.11 -21.59 6.49
CA PRO A 165 38.94 -22.09 5.39
C PRO A 165 38.41 -23.41 4.80
N VAL A 166 37.51 -24.07 5.53
CA VAL A 166 36.84 -25.30 5.11
C VAL A 166 35.34 -25.00 5.05
N PRO A 167 34.68 -25.21 3.90
CA PRO A 167 33.23 -25.13 3.82
C PRO A 167 32.60 -26.00 4.90
N MET A 168 31.61 -25.48 5.64
CA MET A 168 30.88 -26.30 6.60
C MET A 168 30.31 -27.53 5.88
N GLU A 169 30.49 -28.71 6.47
CA GLU A 169 29.86 -29.91 5.96
C GLU A 169 28.35 -29.68 5.86
N PRO A 170 27.70 -30.09 4.75
CA PRO A 170 26.26 -29.97 4.61
C PRO A 170 25.57 -30.56 5.85
N VAL A 171 24.75 -29.74 6.51
CA VAL A 171 23.97 -30.18 7.67
C VAL A 171 23.21 -31.42 7.23
N ARG A 172 23.46 -32.55 7.92
CA ARG A 172 22.80 -33.81 7.59
C ARG A 172 21.29 -33.58 7.60
N PRO A 173 20.54 -34.12 6.63
CA PRO A 173 19.10 -34.03 6.66
C PRO A 173 18.61 -34.59 7.99
N VAL A 174 18.01 -33.72 8.81
CA VAL A 174 17.35 -34.12 10.04
C VAL A 174 16.17 -34.98 9.63
N ALA A 175 16.13 -36.23 10.10
CA ALA A 175 14.99 -37.09 9.83
C ALA A 175 13.72 -36.35 10.29
N PRO A 176 12.66 -36.31 9.46
CA PRO A 176 11.41 -35.68 9.86
C PRO A 176 10.99 -36.29 11.21
N LEU A 177 10.73 -35.43 12.20
CA LEU A 177 10.12 -35.88 13.45
C LEU A 177 8.87 -36.68 13.07
N LEU A 178 8.88 -37.95 13.41
CA LEU A 178 7.84 -38.90 13.04
C LEU A 178 6.46 -38.34 13.38
N THR A 179 5.62 -38.44 12.36
CA THR A 179 4.21 -38.07 12.30
C THR A 179 3.46 -38.50 13.56
N ILE A 180 2.77 -37.55 14.16
CA ILE A 180 1.77 -37.74 15.21
C ILE A 180 0.86 -38.89 14.80
N ALA A 181 0.83 -39.92 15.64
CA ALA A 181 -0.03 -41.08 15.47
C ALA A 181 -1.48 -40.64 15.24
N ASP A 182 -2.13 -41.26 14.26
CA ASP A 182 -3.57 -41.12 14.01
C ASP A 182 -4.35 -41.13 15.32
N PRO A 183 -5.13 -40.08 15.64
CA PRO A 183 -6.06 -40.13 16.74
C PRO A 183 -7.16 -41.14 16.35
N ARG A 184 -6.99 -42.40 16.78
CA ARG A 184 -8.12 -43.32 16.86
C ARG A 184 -9.18 -42.63 17.71
N PRO A 185 -10.43 -42.48 17.23
CA PRO A 185 -11.50 -41.98 18.06
C PRO A 185 -11.74 -42.99 19.19
N ALA A 186 -11.29 -42.66 20.39
CA ALA A 186 -11.73 -43.33 21.59
C ALA A 186 -13.22 -43.02 21.75
N VAL A 187 -14.06 -44.03 21.52
CA VAL A 187 -15.46 -44.02 21.95
C VAL A 187 -15.44 -44.04 23.47
N VAL A 188 -15.50 -42.86 24.09
CA VAL A 188 -15.64 -42.71 25.54
C VAL A 188 -17.10 -42.99 25.89
N ALA A 189 -17.33 -44.15 26.51
CA ALA A 189 -18.55 -44.45 27.20
C ALA A 189 -18.72 -43.49 28.38
N SER A 190 -19.90 -42.86 28.42
CA SER A 190 -20.33 -41.93 29.45
C SER A 190 -20.36 -42.59 30.83
N GLY A 191 -19.75 -41.94 31.83
CA GLY A 191 -20.09 -42.14 33.24
C GLY A 191 -18.93 -42.56 34.15
N ALA A 192 -18.12 -41.60 34.58
CA ALA A 192 -17.53 -41.60 35.92
C ALA A 192 -17.07 -40.18 36.26
N ILE A 193 -17.75 -39.58 37.25
CA ILE A 193 -17.29 -38.37 37.93
C ILE A 193 -16.07 -38.80 38.75
N VAL A 194 -14.89 -38.29 38.39
CA VAL A 194 -13.68 -38.36 39.21
C VAL A 194 -13.40 -36.93 39.64
N GLU A 195 -13.48 -36.71 40.95
CA GLU A 195 -13.06 -35.47 41.60
C GLU A 195 -11.55 -35.30 41.41
N ASP A 196 -11.15 -34.20 40.79
CA ASP A 196 -9.76 -33.84 40.59
C ASP A 196 -9.26 -33.07 41.83
N PRO A 197 -8.16 -33.48 42.49
CA PRO A 197 -7.61 -32.75 43.62
C PRO A 197 -6.97 -31.44 43.15
N ALA A 198 -7.37 -30.35 43.81
CA ALA A 198 -6.81 -29.01 43.64
C ALA A 198 -5.27 -29.02 43.66
N VAL A 199 -4.66 -28.78 42.51
CA VAL A 199 -3.23 -28.46 42.40
C VAL A 199 -3.10 -26.94 42.51
N ASP A 200 -2.77 -26.48 43.72
CA ASP A 200 -2.42 -25.09 44.04
C ASP A 200 -1.01 -24.79 43.49
N LEU A 201 -0.93 -24.32 42.25
CA LEU A 201 0.30 -23.79 41.67
C LEU A 201 0.51 -22.35 42.16
N ARG A 202 1.01 -22.24 43.39
CA ARG A 202 1.63 -21.02 43.92
C ARG A 202 2.96 -20.80 43.18
N ILE A 203 2.97 -19.87 42.24
CA ILE A 203 4.19 -19.34 41.63
C ILE A 203 4.61 -18.17 42.51
N ASP A 204 5.53 -18.42 43.44
CA ASP A 204 6.26 -17.36 44.15
C ASP A 204 7.19 -16.70 43.14
N GLN A 205 6.88 -15.46 42.77
CA GLN A 205 7.63 -14.66 41.81
C GLN A 205 8.17 -13.41 42.52
N ASP A 206 9.14 -13.63 43.41
CA ASP A 206 9.99 -12.58 43.96
C ASP A 206 11.35 -12.66 43.24
N ASP A 207 11.43 -12.09 42.03
CA ASP A 207 12.71 -11.76 41.40
C ASP A 207 12.95 -10.26 41.55
N GLU A 208 13.78 -9.91 42.51
CA GLU A 208 14.35 -8.58 42.71
C GLU A 208 15.12 -8.15 41.45
N LEU A 209 14.63 -7.10 40.78
CA LEU A 209 15.36 -6.41 39.73
C LEU A 209 16.50 -5.60 40.36
N GLU A 210 17.68 -6.22 40.44
CA GLU A 210 18.94 -5.56 40.78
C GLU A 210 19.25 -4.48 39.73
N THR A 211 19.08 -3.23 40.14
CA THR A 211 19.29 -2.05 39.30
C THR A 211 20.79 -1.73 39.27
N VAL A 212 21.50 -2.24 38.27
CA VAL A 212 22.91 -1.88 38.04
C VAL A 212 22.97 -0.47 37.45
N ALA A 213 23.21 0.52 38.31
CA ALA A 213 23.49 1.90 37.94
C ALA A 213 24.88 2.00 37.28
N VAL A 214 24.92 2.05 35.95
CA VAL A 214 26.13 2.36 35.19
C VAL A 214 26.28 3.88 35.10
N ALA A 215 27.26 4.42 35.82
CA ALA A 215 27.64 5.83 35.75
C ALA A 215 28.42 6.12 34.44
N PRO A 216 28.07 7.16 33.66
CA PRO A 216 28.84 7.53 32.47
C PRO A 216 30.06 8.38 32.85
N GLU A 217 31.26 7.91 32.50
CA GLU A 217 32.47 8.74 32.49
C GLU A 217 32.43 9.77 31.34
N PRO A 218 32.82 11.04 31.58
CA PRO A 218 32.91 12.04 30.53
C PRO A 218 34.23 11.92 29.76
N VAL A 219 34.17 11.47 28.51
CA VAL A 219 35.31 11.51 27.57
C VAL A 219 35.41 12.93 27.00
N ALA A 220 36.48 13.64 27.36
CA ALA A 220 36.82 14.95 26.81
C ALA A 220 37.36 14.80 25.37
N VAL A 221 36.59 15.24 24.38
CA VAL A 221 37.03 15.28 22.98
C VAL A 221 37.59 16.68 22.67
N SER A 222 38.88 16.74 22.35
CA SER A 222 39.57 17.95 21.93
C SER A 222 39.16 18.35 20.51
N HIS A 223 38.69 19.59 20.34
CA HIS A 223 38.42 20.19 19.03
C HIS A 223 39.73 20.58 18.34
N VAL A 224 40.08 19.89 17.25
CA VAL A 224 41.12 20.31 16.31
C VAL A 224 40.46 21.14 15.21
N ALA A 225 40.92 22.37 15.07
CA ALA A 225 40.50 23.29 14.04
C ALA A 225 41.21 22.97 12.72
N THR A 226 40.45 22.76 11.63
CA THR A 226 41.00 22.75 10.28
C THR A 226 40.08 23.44 9.27
N SER A 227 40.50 24.66 8.93
CA SER A 227 40.46 25.38 7.65
C SER A 227 39.57 24.83 6.52
N ASN A 228 38.54 25.60 6.20
CA ASN A 228 37.71 25.52 5.00
C ASN A 228 38.52 25.85 3.72
N ALA A 229 38.56 24.91 2.77
CA ALA A 229 38.78 25.20 1.35
C ALA A 229 37.92 24.23 0.52
N ALA A 230 36.82 24.72 -0.03
CA ALA A 230 35.90 23.94 -0.86
C ALA A 230 36.40 23.85 -2.30
N PRO A 231 36.51 22.65 -2.91
CA PRO A 231 36.63 22.52 -4.35
C PRO A 231 35.25 22.41 -5.00
N THR A 232 35.01 23.27 -5.98
CA THR A 232 33.82 23.28 -6.83
C THR A 232 33.80 22.03 -7.73
N LEU A 233 32.88 21.09 -7.47
CA LEU A 233 32.68 19.89 -8.29
C LEU A 233 31.60 20.14 -9.35
N TYR A 234 32.03 20.17 -10.61
CA TYR A 234 31.23 20.31 -11.82
C TYR A 234 30.66 18.93 -12.21
N TRP A 235 29.34 18.76 -12.20
CA TRP A 235 28.70 17.55 -12.71
C TRP A 235 28.38 17.74 -14.21
N PRO A 236 28.98 16.97 -15.13
CA PRO A 236 28.61 17.05 -16.54
C PRO A 236 27.26 16.39 -16.78
N ALA A 237 26.39 17.08 -17.50
CA ALA A 237 25.10 16.61 -17.95
C ALA A 237 25.21 15.29 -18.73
N GLU A 238 24.49 14.26 -18.30
CA GLU A 238 24.41 12.99 -18.99
C GLU A 238 23.67 13.15 -20.32
N ARG A 239 24.40 12.76 -21.37
CA ARG A 239 23.93 12.65 -22.75
C ARG A 239 22.94 11.50 -22.87
N GLY A 240 21.85 11.77 -23.59
CA GLY A 240 20.84 10.78 -23.95
C GLY A 240 21.43 9.57 -24.67
N VAL A 241 21.00 8.39 -24.24
CA VAL A 241 21.26 7.12 -24.91
C VAL A 241 20.00 6.72 -25.67
N THR A 242 20.05 6.87 -26.98
CA THR A 242 19.11 6.23 -27.92
C THR A 242 19.61 4.84 -28.29
N ALA A 243 18.75 3.85 -28.03
CA ALA A 243 18.35 2.76 -28.92
C ALA A 243 19.34 1.67 -29.42
N ILE A 244 18.76 0.47 -29.47
CA ILE A 244 19.04 -0.72 -30.29
C ILE A 244 20.01 -1.77 -29.72
N GLY A 245 19.48 -2.97 -29.52
CA GLY A 245 20.26 -4.19 -29.31
C GLY A 245 19.39 -5.41 -29.05
N SER A 246 18.80 -5.99 -30.11
CA SER A 246 18.14 -7.31 -30.07
C SER A 246 19.15 -8.39 -29.65
N GLY A 247 18.96 -8.97 -28.46
CA GLY A 247 19.73 -10.12 -27.97
C GLY A 247 19.03 -11.45 -28.29
N PRO A 248 19.79 -12.55 -28.46
CA PRO A 248 19.28 -13.85 -28.88
C PRO A 248 18.47 -14.57 -27.79
N THR A 249 17.41 -15.23 -28.23
CA THR A 249 16.47 -16.05 -27.45
C THR A 249 17.20 -17.20 -26.75
N LEU A 250 17.20 -17.19 -25.42
CA LEU A 250 17.70 -18.28 -24.59
C LEU A 250 16.64 -19.39 -24.56
N VAL A 251 16.93 -20.51 -25.21
CA VAL A 251 16.11 -21.72 -25.21
C VAL A 251 16.20 -22.35 -23.82
N VAL A 252 15.12 -22.23 -23.05
CA VAL A 252 14.97 -22.91 -21.75
C VAL A 252 14.45 -24.32 -22.03
N ASP A 253 15.32 -25.31 -21.85
CA ASP A 253 14.95 -26.73 -21.85
C ASP A 253 13.94 -26.99 -20.73
N THR A 254 12.74 -27.42 -21.14
CA THR A 254 11.64 -27.76 -20.24
C THR A 254 11.79 -29.23 -19.84
N PRO A 255 11.86 -29.58 -18.54
CA PRO A 255 11.96 -30.98 -18.12
C PRO A 255 10.67 -31.76 -18.38
N ALA A 256 10.86 -33.05 -18.66
CA ALA A 256 9.86 -34.01 -19.13
C ALA A 256 8.56 -34.09 -18.28
N PRO A 257 7.40 -34.38 -18.91
CA PRO A 257 6.13 -34.51 -18.20
C PRO A 257 6.09 -35.77 -17.31
N VAL A 258 5.73 -35.55 -16.06
CA VAL A 258 5.39 -36.59 -15.07
C VAL A 258 4.12 -37.32 -15.54
N ARG A 259 4.16 -38.66 -15.48
CA ARG A 259 3.07 -39.61 -15.76
C ARG A 259 1.77 -39.18 -15.06
N ALA A 260 0.72 -38.98 -15.84
CA ALA A 260 -0.64 -38.80 -15.35
C ALA A 260 -1.27 -40.14 -14.94
N ASP A 261 -1.95 -40.12 -13.80
CA ASP A 261 -2.84 -41.19 -13.33
C ASP A 261 -4.05 -41.39 -14.27
N PRO A 262 -4.68 -42.57 -14.26
CA PRO A 262 -5.76 -42.91 -15.18
C PRO A 262 -7.03 -42.07 -14.95
N PRO A 263 -7.83 -41.85 -16.02
CA PRO A 263 -8.96 -40.93 -16.01
C PRO A 263 -10.12 -41.45 -15.16
N VAL A 264 -10.58 -40.61 -14.25
CA VAL A 264 -11.90 -40.72 -13.60
C VAL A 264 -12.95 -40.42 -14.66
N SER A 265 -13.69 -41.44 -15.07
CA SER A 265 -14.76 -41.35 -16.07
C SER A 265 -15.85 -40.35 -15.68
N ALA A 266 -16.21 -39.52 -16.67
CA ALA A 266 -17.53 -38.95 -16.93
C ALA A 266 -18.10 -37.95 -15.89
N ARG A 267 -17.54 -36.74 -15.86
CA ARG A 267 -18.32 -35.52 -15.65
C ARG A 267 -18.30 -34.77 -16.98
N GLY A 268 -19.48 -34.48 -17.54
CA GLY A 268 -19.60 -33.87 -18.86
C GLY A 268 -18.83 -32.57 -18.95
N ASP A 269 -17.69 -32.62 -19.64
CA ASP A 269 -16.83 -31.50 -19.96
C ASP A 269 -17.55 -30.62 -21.00
N THR A 270 -18.24 -29.61 -20.50
CA THR A 270 -18.39 -28.38 -21.27
C THR A 270 -17.06 -27.66 -21.11
N GLU A 271 -16.29 -27.56 -22.19
CA GLU A 271 -15.07 -26.75 -22.21
C GLU A 271 -15.37 -25.39 -21.57
N PRO A 272 -14.46 -24.86 -20.71
CA PRO A 272 -14.67 -23.59 -20.04
C PRO A 272 -14.64 -22.45 -21.07
N SER A 273 -15.77 -22.22 -21.74
CA SER A 273 -15.95 -21.10 -22.65
C SER A 273 -16.09 -19.82 -21.84
N ILE A 274 -15.65 -18.71 -22.41
CA ILE A 274 -15.78 -17.36 -21.82
C ILE A 274 -17.25 -17.09 -21.44
N GLU A 275 -18.19 -17.60 -22.21
CA GLU A 275 -19.63 -17.48 -21.94
C GLU A 275 -20.06 -18.20 -20.67
N SER A 276 -19.49 -19.38 -20.37
CA SER A 276 -19.77 -20.11 -19.12
C SER A 276 -19.27 -19.33 -17.89
N LEU A 277 -18.13 -18.65 -18.00
CA LEU A 277 -17.57 -17.80 -16.95
C LEU A 277 -18.40 -16.54 -16.75
N LEU A 278 -18.80 -15.86 -17.84
CA LEU A 278 -19.67 -14.68 -17.77
C LEU A 278 -21.03 -15.01 -17.16
N ARG A 279 -21.63 -16.13 -17.56
CA ARG A 279 -22.92 -16.59 -17.02
C ARG A 279 -22.84 -16.92 -15.54
N ARG A 280 -21.72 -17.51 -15.10
CA ARG A 280 -21.47 -17.80 -13.67
C ARG A 280 -21.24 -16.51 -12.87
N LEU A 281 -20.56 -15.52 -13.45
CA LEU A 281 -20.35 -14.20 -12.82
C LEU A 281 -21.68 -13.46 -12.63
N GLU A 282 -22.52 -13.47 -13.66
CA GLU A 282 -23.86 -12.85 -13.64
C GLU A 282 -24.79 -13.54 -12.63
N GLN A 283 -24.78 -14.86 -12.55
CA GLN A 283 -25.51 -15.58 -11.49
C GLN A 283 -24.97 -15.25 -10.08
N GLY A 284 -23.66 -15.02 -9.95
CA GLY A 284 -23.03 -14.60 -8.70
C GLY A 284 -23.47 -13.20 -8.25
N SER A 285 -23.58 -12.25 -9.16
CA SER A 285 -24.00 -10.87 -8.86
C SER A 285 -25.49 -10.81 -8.46
N MET A 286 -26.36 -11.54 -9.16
CA MET A 286 -27.78 -11.64 -8.81
C MET A 286 -28.03 -12.24 -7.41
N ARG A 287 -27.24 -13.26 -7.02
CA ARG A 287 -27.34 -13.85 -5.67
C ARG A 287 -26.94 -12.87 -4.56
N ARG A 288 -25.93 -12.03 -4.80
CA ARG A 288 -25.56 -10.97 -3.85
C ARG A 288 -26.65 -9.92 -3.75
N GLN A 289 -27.24 -9.51 -4.87
CA GLN A 289 -28.31 -8.52 -4.90
C GLN A 289 -29.57 -8.98 -4.16
N ARG A 290 -29.94 -10.27 -4.29
CA ARG A 290 -31.05 -10.85 -3.50
C ARG A 290 -30.74 -10.92 -2.00
N ARG A 291 -29.51 -11.23 -1.61
CA ARG A 291 -29.09 -11.23 -0.19
C ARG A 291 -29.01 -9.84 0.43
N SER A 292 -28.79 -8.80 -0.37
CA SER A 292 -28.81 -7.41 0.12
C SER A 292 -30.22 -6.80 0.16
N ALA A 293 -31.22 -7.47 -0.41
CA ALA A 293 -32.59 -6.96 -0.55
C ALA A 293 -33.60 -7.60 0.43
N GLY A 294 -33.19 -8.61 1.21
CA GLY A 294 -33.97 -9.21 2.29
C GLY A 294 -33.26 -8.99 3.61
#